data_AF-A0A133KHP6-F1
#
_entry.id   AF-A0A133KHP6-F1
#
_cell.length_a   1.000
_cell.length_b   1.000
_cell.length_c   1.000
_cell.angle_alpha   90.00
_cell.angle_beta   90.00
_cell.angle_gamma   90.00
#
_symmetry.space_group_name_H-M   'P 1'
#
loop_
_entity.id
_entity.type
_entity.pdbx_description
1 polymer ?
#
loop_
_entity_poly.entity_id
_entity_poly.type
_entity_poly.pdbx_seq_one_letter_code
_entity_poly.pdbx_strand_id
1 'polypeptide(L)' 'MIKLSKIFMKNFQRLEFITSLASASLLYILTIYQYIKDKPYYLLVLIAALLMSANAYLKYKIYKKS' A
#
# COMPACT_ATOMS: atom_id res chain seq x y z
N MET A 1 21.68 20.48 11.68
CA MET A 1 21.57 19.71 10.42
C MET A 1 20.93 18.31 10.60
N ILE A 2 21.34 17.50 11.59
CA ILE A 2 20.90 16.10 11.79
C ILE A 2 19.39 15.95 12.14
N LYS A 3 18.78 16.94 12.82
CA LYS A 3 17.37 16.87 13.25
C LYS A 3 16.38 17.04 12.09
N LEU A 4 16.74 17.83 11.07
CA LEU A 4 15.89 18.12 9.92
C LEU A 4 15.77 16.90 8.99
N SER A 5 16.87 16.15 8.78
CA SER A 5 16.83 14.94 7.95
C SER A 5 15.99 13.81 8.57
N LYS A 6 16.00 13.67 9.90
CA LYS A 6 15.16 12.70 10.61
C LYS A 6 13.66 12.99 10.44
N ILE A 7 13.26 14.26 10.50
CA ILE A 7 11.86 14.67 10.29
C ILE A 7 11.43 14.37 8.84
N PHE A 8 12.29 14.70 7.88
CA PHE A 8 12.02 14.43 6.46
C PHE A 8 11.87 12.93 6.19
N MET A 9 12.76 12.09 6.73
CA MET A 9 12.67 10.64 6.65
C MET A 9 11.35 10.09 7.22
N LYS A 10 10.92 10.58 8.40
CA LYS A 10 9.68 10.14 9.03
C LYS A 10 8.44 10.50 8.20
N ASN A 11 8.42 11.71 7.63
CA ASN A 11 7.34 12.15 6.75
C ASN A 11 7.30 11.35 5.46
N PHE A 12 8.47 11.04 4.89
CA PHE A 12 8.58 10.20 3.69
C PHE A 12 8.06 8.79 3.94
N GLN A 13 8.49 8.14 5.02
CA GLN A 13 8.00 6.81 5.42
C GLN A 13 6.48 6.79 5.66
N ARG A 14 5.94 7.85 6.28
CA ARG A 14 4.50 8.00 6.47
C ARG A 14 3.78 8.09 5.13
N LEU A 15 4.30 8.89 4.20
CA LEU A 15 3.72 9.03 2.86
C LEU A 15 3.76 7.70 2.11
N GLU A 16 4.88 6.97 2.15
CA GLU A 16 5.01 5.66 1.52
C GLU A 16 4.03 4.63 2.08
N PHE A 17 3.78 4.65 3.39
CA PHE A 17 2.77 3.79 4.01
C PHE A 17 1.36 4.16 3.50
N ILE A 18 1.00 5.44 3.54
CA ILE A 18 -0.32 5.92 3.12
C ILE A 18 -0.57 5.59 1.64
N THR A 19 0.41 5.83 0.76
CA THR A 19 0.26 5.53 -0.66
C THR A 19 0.13 4.04 -0.89
N SER A 20 0.89 3.20 -0.17
CA SER A 20 0.79 1.75 -0.32
C SER A 20 -0.55 1.20 0.15
N LEU A 21 -1.08 1.74 1.26
CA LEU A 21 -2.41 1.41 1.75
C LEU A 21 -3.50 1.84 0.76
N ALA A 22 -3.41 3.06 0.23
CA ALA A 22 -4.35 3.56 -0.78
C ALA A 22 -4.33 2.70 -2.05
N SER A 23 -3.15 2.31 -2.54
CA SER A 23 -3.01 1.41 -3.68
C SER A 23 -3.62 0.04 -3.41
N ALA A 24 -3.39 -0.56 -2.24
CA ALA A 24 -3.99 -1.83 -1.87
C ALA A 24 -5.52 -1.75 -1.86
N SER A 25 -6.09 -0.70 -1.26
CA SER A 25 -7.54 -0.45 -1.26
C SER A 25 -8.12 -0.32 -2.67
N LEU A 26 -7.45 0.42 -3.56
CA LEU A 26 -7.88 0.57 -4.95
C LEU A 26 -7.82 -0.76 -5.71
N LEU A 27 -6.79 -1.59 -5.48
CA LEU A 27 -6.68 -2.91 -6.08
C LEU A 27 -7.79 -3.86 -5.60
N TYR A 28 -8.21 -3.78 -4.33
CA TYR A 28 -9.37 -4.53 -3.84
C TYR A 28 -10.67 -4.07 -4.50
N ILE A 29 -10.90 -2.76 -4.59
CA ILE A 29 -12.07 -2.20 -5.28
C ILE A 29 -12.09 -2.68 -6.74
N LEU A 30 -10.95 -2.61 -7.43
CA LEU A 30 -10.82 -3.05 -8.81
C LEU A 30 -11.04 -4.56 -8.96
N THR A 31 -10.56 -5.36 -8.02
CA THR A 31 -10.76 -6.82 -7.98
C THR A 31 -12.25 -7.15 -7.86
N ILE A 32 -12.95 -6.51 -6.92
CA ILE A 32 -14.40 -6.69 -6.70
C ILE A 32 -15.18 -6.27 -7.95
N TYR A 33 -14.83 -5.12 -8.53
CA TYR A 33 -15.46 -4.65 -9.76
C TYR A 33 -15.28 -5.64 -10.91
N GLN A 34 -14.06 -6.15 -11.12
CA GLN A 34 -13.78 -7.13 -12.16
C GLN A 34 -14.49 -8.46 -11.93
N TYR A 35 -14.55 -8.93 -10.69
CA TYR A 35 -15.30 -10.12 -10.32
C TYR A 35 -16.80 -9.99 -10.62
N ILE A 36 -17.42 -8.88 -10.22
CA ILE A 36 -18.85 -8.61 -10.48
C ILE A 36 -19.14 -8.48 -11.98
N LYS A 37 -18.19 -7.97 -12.76
CA LYS A 37 -18.33 -7.76 -14.21
C LYS A 37 -17.85 -8.96 -15.05
N ASP A 38 -17.60 -10.10 -14.41
CA ASP A 38 -17.09 -11.33 -15.03
C ASP A 38 -15.90 -11.07 -15.96
N LYS A 39 -15.00 -10.18 -15.52
CA LYS A 39 -13.79 -9.85 -16.27
C LYS A 39 -12.74 -10.92 -16.03
N PRO A 40 -12.03 -11.36 -17.07
CA PRO A 40 -10.95 -12.31 -16.90
C PRO A 40 -9.85 -11.68 -16.03
N TYR A 41 -9.07 -12.53 -15.35
CA TYR A 41 -7.88 -12.14 -14.57
C TYR A 41 -8.12 -11.36 -13.26
N TYR A 42 -9.34 -11.27 -12.73
CA TYR A 42 -9.58 -10.66 -11.40
C TYR A 42 -8.70 -11.29 -10.29
N LEU A 43 -8.37 -12.58 -10.39
CA LEU A 43 -7.44 -13.26 -9.47
C LEU A 43 -6.01 -12.71 -9.53
N LEU A 44 -5.52 -12.27 -10.70
CA LEU A 44 -4.21 -11.63 -10.80
C LEU A 44 -4.20 -10.28 -10.08
N VAL A 45 -5.30 -9.52 -10.21
CA VAL A 45 -5.46 -8.25 -9.48
C VAL A 45 -5.62 -8.47 -7.98
N LEU A 46 -6.28 -9.56 -7.56
CA LEU A 46 -6.34 -9.97 -6.16
C LEU A 46 -4.95 -10.28 -5.60
N ILE A 47 -4.13 -11.02 -6.33
CA ILE A 47 -2.75 -11.31 -5.94
C ILE A 47 -1.96 -10.00 -5.78
N ALA A 48 -2.09 -9.06 -6.72
CA ALA A 48 -1.47 -7.75 -6.60
C ALA A 48 -1.97 -6.97 -5.35
N ALA A 49 -3.26 -7.03 -5.04
CA ALA A 49 -3.83 -6.41 -3.84
C ALA A 49 -3.25 -6.99 -2.55
N LEU A 50 -3.07 -8.32 -2.49
CA LEU A 50 -2.47 -9.03 -1.36
C LEU A 50 -0.99 -8.66 -1.18
N LEU A 51 -0.21 -8.64 -2.27
CA LEU A 51 1.19 -8.22 -2.25
C LEU A 51 1.33 -6.75 -1.81
N MET A 52 0.46 -5.86 -2.29
CA MET A 52 0.49 -4.46 -1.89
C MET A 52 0.08 -4.26 -0.43
N SER A 53 -0.84 -5.08 0.07
CA SER A 53 -1.21 -5.11 1.49
C SER A 53 -0.05 -5.56 2.37
N ALA A 54 0.69 -6.60 1.96
CA ALA A 54 1.90 -7.03 2.65
C ALA A 54 2.98 -5.92 2.66
N ASN A 55 3.16 -5.23 1.53
CA ASN A 55 4.06 -4.08 1.43
C ASN A 55 3.65 -2.92 2.34
N ALA A 56 2.35 -2.57 2.38
CA ALA A 56 1.82 -1.55 3.27
C ALA A 56 2.03 -1.92 4.75
N TYR A 57 1.84 -3.18 5.12
CA TYR A 57 2.11 -3.66 6.49
C TYR A 57 3.58 -3.53 6.88
N LEU A 58 4.52 -3.89 6.00
CA LEU A 58 5.95 -3.72 6.26
C LEU A 58 6.32 -2.25 6.45
N LYS A 59 5.79 -1.36 5.60
CA LYS A 59 6.00 0.09 5.71
C LYS A 59 5.39 0.68 6.99
N TYR A 60 4.20 0.23 7.39
CA TYR A 60 3.60 0.59 8.68
C TYR A 60 4.51 0.22 9.85
N LYS A 61 5.08 -1.00 9.84
CA LYS A 61 5.97 -1.48 10.89
C LYS A 61 7.24 -0.63 10.99
N ILE A 62 7.79 -0.18 9.86
CA ILE A 62 8.94 0.73 9.80
C ILE A 62 8.55 2.10 10.35
N TYR A 63 7.48 2.71 9.82
CA TYR A 63 6.99 4.01 10.27
C TYR A 63 6.69 4.05 11.78
N LYS A 64 6.08 3.00 12.33
CA LYS A 64 5.76 2.89 13.76
C LYS A 64 7.01 2.79 14.65
N LYS A 65 8.10 2.21 14.12
CA LYS A 65 9.38 2.08 14.85
C LYS A 65 10.25 3.34 14.76
N SER A 66 9.97 4.26 13.83
CA SER A 66 10.74 5.48 13.56
C SER A 66 10.23 6.72 14.29
#